data_AF-A0A806TFE9-F1
#
_entry.id   AF-A0A806TFE9-F1
#
_cell.length_a   1.000
_cell.length_b   1.000
_cell.length_c   1.000
_cell.angle_alpha   90.00
_cell.angle_beta   90.00
_cell.angle_gamma   90.00
#
_symmetry.space_group_name_H-M   'P 1'
#
loop_
_entity.id
_entity.type
_entity.pdbx_description
1 polymer ?
#
loop_
_entity_poly.entity_id
_entity_poly.type
_entity_poly.pdbx_seq_one_letter_code
_entity_poly.pdbx_strand_id
1 'polypeptide(L)'
;MDNLLDLRIELITGQKLAMQGSYQRRAPSKKAIPHLLVARKGLKDYVNQYPTNALAWQLLSEAEEYLLNYNEALTALQNALSLGEKDKKLLKRLAMLTEYGNQWKELGITSEQLKSLEIYLQEKLESYGCNHTLIYTREWLDINVLRNKKSKLVKALQNHGGFCDCEVLMNVID
;
A
#
# COMPACT_ATOMS: atom_id res chain seq x y z
N MET A 1 -30.51 -11.27 -1.12
CA MET A 1 -29.35 -10.70 -1.83
C MET A 1 -28.17 -11.61 -1.53
N ASP A 2 -27.34 -11.88 -2.53
CA ASP A 2 -26.18 -12.75 -2.38
C ASP A 2 -25.14 -12.07 -1.48
N ASN A 3 -24.75 -12.72 -0.38
CA ASN A 3 -23.79 -12.20 0.60
C ASN A 3 -22.51 -11.67 -0.08
N LEU A 4 -22.06 -12.32 -1.16
CA LEU A 4 -20.88 -11.87 -1.90
C LEU A 4 -21.09 -10.55 -2.66
N LEU A 5 -22.30 -10.32 -3.17
CA LEU A 5 -22.63 -9.10 -3.90
C LEU A 5 -22.63 -7.89 -2.95
N ASP A 6 -23.19 -8.05 -1.76
CA ASP A 6 -23.23 -7.01 -0.73
C ASP A 6 -21.80 -6.64 -0.28
N LEU A 7 -20.94 -7.65 -0.06
CA LEU A 7 -19.53 -7.46 0.26
C LEU A 7 -18.76 -6.75 -0.87
N ARG A 8 -19.08 -7.06 -2.13
CA ARG A 8 -18.50 -6.38 -3.29
C ARG A 8 -18.91 -4.91 -3.35
N ILE A 9 -20.19 -4.60 -3.09
CA ILE A 9 -20.70 -3.23 -3.06
C ILE A 9 -20.00 -2.43 -1.95
N GLU A 10 -19.85 -3.05 -0.78
CA GLU A 10 -19.14 -2.45 0.36
C GLU A 10 -17.68 -2.16 0.02
N LEU A 11 -16.98 -3.11 -0.61
CA LEU A 11 -15.62 -2.92 -1.08
C LEU A 11 -15.53 -1.74 -2.06
N ILE A 12 -16.38 -1.72 -3.09
CA ILE A 12 -16.40 -0.64 -4.10
C ILE A 12 -16.64 0.73 -3.44
N THR A 13 -17.49 0.77 -2.40
CA THR A 13 -17.76 2.00 -1.63
C THR A 13 -16.49 2.47 -0.91
N GLY A 14 -15.79 1.56 -0.22
CA GLY A 14 -14.49 1.84 0.38
C GLY A 14 -13.46 2.31 -0.65
N GLN A 15 -13.37 1.65 -1.79
CA GLN A 15 -12.43 2.00 -2.87
C GLN A 15 -12.67 3.42 -3.41
N LYS A 16 -13.92 3.81 -3.61
CA LYS A 16 -14.30 5.18 -4.05
C LYS A 16 -13.93 6.24 -3.03
N LEU A 17 -14.05 5.94 -1.74
CA LEU A 17 -13.74 6.85 -0.65
C LEU A 17 -12.24 6.90 -0.32
N ALA A 18 -11.45 5.93 -0.79
CA ALA A 18 -10.07 5.73 -0.34
C ALA A 18 -9.14 6.89 -0.71
N MET A 19 -9.44 7.61 -1.80
CA MET A 19 -8.58 8.68 -2.35
C MET A 19 -7.12 8.21 -2.56
N GLN A 20 -6.94 6.93 -2.89
CA GLN A 20 -5.64 6.36 -3.22
C GLN A 20 -5.42 6.45 -4.73
N GLY A 21 -4.23 6.90 -5.15
CA GLY A 21 -3.80 6.83 -6.54
C GLY A 21 -3.71 5.39 -7.07
N SER A 22 -3.67 5.24 -8.39
CA SER A 22 -3.57 3.92 -9.05
C SER A 22 -2.22 3.23 -8.82
N TYR A 23 -1.19 3.98 -8.44
CA TYR A 23 0.16 3.50 -8.18
C TYR A 23 0.61 4.01 -6.80
N GLN A 24 1.41 3.22 -6.09
CA GLN A 24 1.96 3.55 -4.76
C GLN A 24 0.89 3.83 -3.69
N ARG A 25 0.08 2.81 -3.35
CA ARG A 25 -1.02 2.94 -2.36
C ARG A 25 -0.49 3.55 -1.05
N ARG A 26 -0.95 4.76 -0.73
CA ARG A 26 -0.81 5.36 0.61
C ARG A 26 -1.91 4.82 1.53
N ALA A 27 -1.87 5.14 2.83
CA ALA A 27 -2.97 4.79 3.73
C ALA A 27 -4.31 5.32 3.18
N PRO A 28 -5.39 4.52 3.18
CA PRO A 28 -6.68 4.97 2.67
C PRO A 28 -7.21 6.11 3.54
N SER A 29 -8.00 7.00 2.93
CA SER A 29 -8.74 8.03 3.65
C SER A 29 -9.52 7.45 4.84
N LYS A 30 -9.58 8.19 5.95
CA LYS A 30 -10.31 7.80 7.17
C LYS A 30 -11.77 7.43 6.88
N LYS A 31 -12.39 8.03 5.86
CA LYS A 31 -13.77 7.74 5.45
C LYS A 31 -13.92 6.37 4.79
N ALA A 32 -12.88 5.86 4.14
CA ALA A 32 -12.89 4.56 3.48
C ALA A 32 -12.63 3.39 4.44
N ILE A 33 -11.87 3.63 5.51
CA ILE A 33 -11.42 2.58 6.43
C ILE A 33 -12.58 1.71 6.95
N PRO A 34 -13.71 2.26 7.44
CA PRO A 34 -14.82 1.43 7.92
C PRO A 34 -15.34 0.46 6.85
N HIS A 35 -15.57 0.96 5.62
CA HIS A 35 -16.07 0.15 4.51
C HIS A 35 -15.08 -0.94 4.10
N LEU A 36 -13.80 -0.60 3.99
CA LEU A 36 -12.74 -1.56 3.66
C LEU A 36 -12.60 -2.65 4.72
N LEU A 37 -12.72 -2.29 6.01
CA LEU A 37 -12.65 -3.26 7.12
C LEU A 37 -13.86 -4.20 7.14
N VAL A 38 -15.06 -3.68 6.90
CA VAL A 38 -16.30 -4.49 6.81
C VAL A 38 -16.20 -5.47 5.65
N ALA A 39 -15.85 -4.98 4.46
CA ALA A 39 -15.65 -5.81 3.27
C ALA A 39 -14.58 -6.88 3.51
N ARG A 40 -13.40 -6.50 4.02
CA ARG A 40 -12.31 -7.45 4.32
C ARG A 40 -12.77 -8.54 5.28
N LYS A 41 -13.45 -8.18 6.38
CA LYS A 41 -13.92 -9.15 7.37
C LYS A 41 -14.89 -10.15 6.74
N GLY A 42 -15.93 -9.65 6.08
CA GLY A 42 -16.92 -10.53 5.46
C GLY A 42 -16.34 -11.38 4.33
N LEU A 43 -15.39 -10.85 3.55
CA LEU A 43 -14.71 -11.62 2.50
C LEU A 43 -13.81 -12.71 3.09
N LYS A 44 -13.14 -12.48 4.22
CA LYS A 44 -12.40 -13.53 4.95
C LYS A 44 -13.32 -14.65 5.40
N ASP A 45 -14.46 -14.30 6.01
CA ASP A 45 -15.44 -15.28 6.46
C ASP A 45 -16.01 -16.06 5.27
N TYR A 46 -16.29 -15.37 4.16
CA TYR A 46 -16.82 -15.98 2.93
C TYR A 46 -15.84 -16.96 2.29
N VAL A 47 -14.56 -16.61 2.11
CA VAL A 47 -13.59 -17.53 1.50
C VAL A 47 -13.28 -18.74 2.39
N ASN A 48 -13.42 -18.61 3.71
CA ASN A 48 -13.32 -19.76 4.62
C ASN A 48 -14.49 -20.73 4.43
N GLN A 49 -15.70 -20.22 4.21
CA GLN A 49 -16.89 -21.04 3.97
C GLN A 49 -16.95 -21.60 2.54
N TYR A 50 -16.45 -20.84 1.57
CA TYR A 50 -16.52 -21.15 0.14
C TYR A 50 -15.12 -21.01 -0.51
N PRO A 51 -14.16 -21.89 -0.16
CA PRO A 51 -12.76 -21.74 -0.56
C PRO A 51 -12.52 -21.89 -2.05
N THR A 52 -13.47 -22.46 -2.80
CA THR A 52 -13.38 -22.64 -4.25
C THR A 52 -13.89 -21.44 -5.05
N ASN A 53 -14.41 -20.39 -4.39
CA ASN A 53 -14.90 -19.20 -5.07
C ASN A 53 -13.76 -18.24 -5.44
N ALA A 54 -13.30 -18.33 -6.69
CA ALA A 54 -12.20 -17.51 -7.19
C ALA A 54 -12.48 -15.99 -7.12
N LEU A 55 -13.72 -15.55 -7.37
CA LEU A 55 -14.08 -14.14 -7.30
C LEU A 55 -13.98 -13.59 -5.87
N ALA A 56 -14.41 -14.37 -4.87
CA ALA A 56 -14.29 -13.96 -3.47
C ALA A 56 -12.82 -13.77 -3.06
N TRP A 57 -11.92 -14.65 -3.52
CA TRP A 57 -10.48 -14.50 -3.32
C TRP A 57 -9.91 -13.25 -4.00
N GLN A 58 -10.37 -12.92 -5.21
CA GLN A 58 -9.97 -11.68 -5.89
C GLN A 58 -10.40 -10.45 -5.10
N LEU A 59 -11.66 -10.39 -4.66
CA LEU A 59 -12.19 -9.28 -3.87
C LEU A 59 -11.46 -9.15 -2.53
N LEU A 60 -11.12 -10.28 -1.87
CA LEU A 60 -10.32 -10.26 -0.65
C LEU A 60 -8.91 -9.70 -0.91
N SER A 61 -8.27 -10.10 -1.99
CA SER A 61 -6.97 -9.54 -2.40
C SER A 61 -7.04 -8.02 -2.54
N GLU A 62 -8.08 -7.51 -3.19
CA GLU A 62 -8.30 -6.07 -3.33
C GLU A 62 -8.50 -5.38 -1.98
N ALA A 63 -9.31 -5.95 -1.09
CA ALA A 63 -9.56 -5.37 0.23
C ALA A 63 -8.25 -5.29 1.05
N GLU A 64 -7.42 -6.33 1.01
CA GLU A 64 -6.13 -6.36 1.70
C GLU A 64 -5.13 -5.36 1.10
N GLU A 65 -5.08 -5.24 -0.24
CA GLU A 65 -4.22 -4.25 -0.92
C GLU A 65 -4.59 -2.82 -0.52
N TYR A 66 -5.89 -2.48 -0.51
CA TYR A 66 -6.36 -1.15 -0.10
C TYR A 66 -6.03 -0.83 1.37
N LEU A 67 -5.89 -1.85 2.20
CA LEU A 67 -5.48 -1.76 3.60
C LEU A 67 -3.98 -1.96 3.81
N LEU A 68 -3.18 -1.96 2.73
CA LEU A 68 -1.72 -2.11 2.73
C LEU A 68 -1.20 -3.44 3.31
N ASN A 69 -2.06 -4.47 3.37
CA ASN A 69 -1.70 -5.82 3.80
C ASN A 69 -1.21 -6.63 2.58
N TYR A 70 -0.05 -6.24 2.04
CA TYR A 70 0.44 -6.76 0.76
C TYR A 70 0.66 -8.28 0.75
N ASN A 71 1.10 -8.88 1.86
CA ASN A 71 1.35 -10.33 1.92
C ASN A 71 0.03 -11.11 1.83
N GLU A 72 -0.98 -10.65 2.56
CA GLU A 72 -2.33 -11.21 2.57
C GLU A 72 -3.00 -11.01 1.20
N ALA A 73 -2.82 -9.82 0.61
CA ALA A 73 -3.32 -9.51 -0.73
C ALA A 73 -2.71 -10.45 -1.80
N LEU A 74 -1.40 -10.70 -1.74
CA LEU A 74 -0.69 -11.62 -2.64
C LEU A 74 -1.18 -13.06 -2.47
N THR A 75 -1.31 -13.51 -1.22
CA THR A 75 -1.79 -14.86 -0.91
C THR A 75 -3.20 -15.07 -1.45
N ALA A 76 -4.10 -14.12 -1.23
CA ALA A 76 -5.46 -14.18 -1.74
C ALA A 76 -5.52 -14.18 -3.28
N LEU A 77 -4.67 -13.39 -3.95
CA LEU A 77 -4.62 -13.36 -5.42
C LEU A 77 -4.08 -14.66 -6.01
N GLN A 78 -3.09 -15.28 -5.35
CA GLN A 78 -2.57 -16.59 -5.74
C GLN A 78 -3.64 -17.68 -5.60
N ASN A 79 -4.42 -17.66 -4.51
CA ASN A 79 -5.56 -18.57 -4.34
C ASN A 79 -6.57 -18.38 -5.47
N ALA A 80 -6.96 -17.14 -5.80
CA ALA A 80 -7.85 -16.87 -6.92
C ALA A 80 -7.33 -17.42 -8.25
N LEU A 81 -6.04 -17.22 -8.55
CA LEU A 81 -5.39 -17.73 -9.76
C LEU A 81 -5.32 -19.26 -9.81
N SER A 82 -5.21 -19.93 -8.67
CA SER A 82 -5.21 -21.40 -8.60
C SER A 82 -6.57 -22.03 -8.89
N LEU A 83 -7.65 -21.26 -8.68
CA LEU A 83 -9.04 -21.70 -8.82
C LEU A 83 -9.68 -21.28 -10.14
N GLY A 84 -9.13 -20.26 -10.81
CA GLY A 84 -9.63 -19.72 -12.07
C GLY A 84 -8.80 -20.11 -13.28
N GLU A 85 -9.29 -19.77 -14.47
CA GLU A 85 -8.47 -19.80 -15.67
C GLU A 85 -7.36 -18.75 -15.59
N LYS A 86 -6.25 -19.00 -16.31
CA LYS A 86 -5.12 -18.08 -16.38
C LYS A 86 -5.50 -16.81 -17.14
N ASP A 87 -6.09 -15.85 -16.43
CA ASP A 87 -6.39 -14.52 -16.96
C ASP A 87 -5.11 -13.65 -16.96
N LYS A 88 -4.73 -13.18 -18.14
CA LYS A 88 -3.61 -12.25 -18.35
C LYS A 88 -3.72 -10.99 -17.48
N LYS A 89 -4.94 -10.49 -17.21
CA LYS A 89 -5.15 -9.32 -16.34
C LYS A 89 -4.78 -9.61 -14.90
N LEU A 90 -5.18 -10.78 -14.38
CA LEU A 90 -4.83 -11.20 -13.03
C LEU A 90 -3.33 -11.47 -12.88
N LEU A 91 -2.69 -12.07 -13.89
CA LEU A 91 -1.23 -12.27 -13.88
C LEU A 91 -0.47 -10.94 -13.88
N LYS A 92 -0.91 -9.95 -14.68
CA LYS A 92 -0.36 -8.60 -14.63
C LYS A 92 -0.55 -7.98 -13.24
N ARG A 93 -1.74 -8.14 -12.64
CA ARG A 93 -2.01 -7.65 -11.29
C ARG A 93 -1.08 -8.30 -10.26
N LEU A 94 -0.87 -9.61 -10.33
CA LEU A 94 0.04 -10.33 -9.42
C LEU A 94 1.47 -9.79 -9.52
N ALA A 95 1.97 -9.56 -10.73
CA ALA A 95 3.30 -8.98 -10.93
C ALA A 95 3.41 -7.59 -10.28
N MET A 96 2.46 -6.70 -10.55
CA MET A 96 2.44 -5.34 -9.97
C MET A 96 2.34 -5.38 -8.43
N LEU A 97 1.44 -6.21 -7.89
CA LEU A 97 1.24 -6.33 -6.45
C LEU A 97 2.50 -6.87 -5.75
N THR A 98 3.22 -7.78 -6.41
CA THR A 98 4.49 -8.33 -5.90
C THR A 98 5.56 -7.26 -5.86
N GLU A 99 5.67 -6.46 -6.92
CA GLU A 99 6.60 -5.33 -6.99
C GLU A 99 6.32 -4.32 -5.87
N TYR A 100 5.06 -3.88 -5.72
CA TYR A 100 4.70 -2.93 -4.65
C TYR A 100 4.90 -3.49 -3.24
N GLY A 101 4.54 -4.76 -3.01
CA GLY A 101 4.79 -5.41 -1.73
C GLY A 101 6.28 -5.45 -1.38
N ASN A 102 7.14 -5.68 -2.37
CA ASN A 102 8.59 -5.66 -2.18
C ASN A 102 9.13 -4.25 -1.91
N GLN A 103 8.65 -3.23 -2.61
CA GLN A 103 9.03 -1.83 -2.37
C GLN A 103 8.70 -1.40 -0.93
N TRP A 104 7.47 -1.66 -0.47
CA TRP A 104 7.06 -1.36 0.91
C TRP A 104 7.90 -2.12 1.95
N LYS A 105 8.17 -3.40 1.69
CA LYS A 105 9.02 -4.22 2.55
C LYS A 105 10.46 -3.71 2.62
N GLU A 106 10.97 -3.17 1.51
CA GLU A 106 12.31 -2.60 1.44
C GLU A 106 12.43 -1.31 2.25
N LEU A 107 11.46 -0.39 2.12
CA LEU A 107 11.37 0.83 2.92
C LEU A 107 11.38 0.52 4.42
N GLY A 108 10.62 -0.51 4.84
CA GLY A 108 10.67 -0.99 6.22
C GLY A 108 10.16 0.01 7.26
N ILE A 109 9.29 0.93 6.82
CA ILE A 109 8.55 1.89 7.65
C ILE A 109 7.03 1.73 7.42
N THR A 110 6.23 2.21 8.37
CA THR A 110 4.77 2.18 8.25
C THR A 110 4.26 3.28 7.32
N SER A 111 3.00 3.19 6.92
CA SER A 111 2.35 4.22 6.11
C SER A 111 2.20 5.55 6.86
N GLU A 112 2.02 5.51 8.19
CA GLU A 112 2.00 6.69 9.05
C GLU A 112 3.38 7.34 9.14
N GLN A 113 4.44 6.54 9.23
CA GLN A 113 5.82 7.03 9.18
C GLN A 113 6.13 7.68 7.82
N LEU A 114 5.74 7.05 6.72
CA LEU A 114 5.90 7.64 5.38
C LEU A 114 5.12 8.96 5.25
N LYS A 115 3.89 9.02 5.78
CA LYS A 115 3.09 10.25 5.78
C LYS A 115 3.69 11.36 6.65
N SER A 116 4.27 11.00 7.79
CA SER A 116 4.97 11.96 8.65
C SER A 116 6.22 12.51 7.98
N LEU A 117 6.98 11.66 7.26
CA LEU A 117 8.11 12.11 6.45
C LEU A 117 7.67 13.06 5.34
N GLU A 118 6.59 12.74 4.63
CA GLU A 118 6.02 13.61 3.59
C GLU A 118 5.72 15.02 4.12
N ILE A 119 4.97 15.11 5.22
CA ILE A 119 4.59 16.40 5.83
C ILE A 119 5.84 17.18 6.24
N TYR A 120 6.79 16.50 6.89
CA TYR A 120 8.03 17.14 7.35
C TYR A 120 8.86 17.70 6.19
N LEU A 121 9.00 16.95 5.09
CA LEU A 121 9.74 17.40 3.92
C LEU A 121 9.01 18.54 3.20
N GLN A 122 7.68 18.48 3.08
CA GLN A 122 6.88 19.57 2.51
C GLN A 122 7.10 20.88 3.28
N GLU A 123 6.98 20.87 4.60
CA GLU A 123 7.18 22.05 5.45
C GLU A 123 8.60 22.62 5.34
N LYS A 124 9.62 21.75 5.35
CA LYS A 124 11.03 22.16 5.24
C LYS A 124 11.35 22.74 3.87
N LEU A 125 10.91 22.10 2.80
CA LEU A 125 11.19 22.53 1.44
C LEU A 125 10.41 23.80 1.07
N GLU A 126 9.20 23.99 1.59
CA GLU A 126 8.47 25.25 1.45
C GLU A 126 9.21 26.41 2.13
N SER A 127 9.78 26.17 3.31
CA SER A 127 10.47 27.20 4.09
C SER A 127 11.89 27.51 3.60
N TYR A 128 12.64 26.50 3.16
CA TYR A 128 14.08 26.61 2.91
C TYR A 128 14.52 26.23 1.49
N GLY A 129 13.61 25.68 0.68
CA GLY A 129 13.93 25.14 -0.63
C GLY A 129 14.75 23.84 -0.57
N CYS A 130 15.05 23.29 -1.75
CA CYS A 130 15.91 22.12 -1.86
C CYS A 130 17.38 22.52 -2.06
N ASN A 131 18.28 21.92 -1.28
CA ASN A 131 19.73 22.08 -1.42
C ASN A 131 20.42 20.87 -2.07
N HIS A 132 19.65 19.97 -2.69
CA HIS A 132 20.12 18.71 -3.31
C HIS A 132 20.86 17.76 -2.35
N THR A 133 20.51 17.79 -1.07
CA THR A 133 20.99 16.83 -0.06
C THR A 133 19.82 16.10 0.61
N LEU A 134 20.12 15.15 1.50
CA LEU A 134 19.15 14.45 2.35
C LEU A 134 19.14 15.00 3.78
N ILE A 135 19.42 16.28 3.97
CA ILE A 135 19.59 16.84 5.32
C ILE A 135 18.30 16.71 6.12
N TYR A 136 17.16 17.08 5.54
CA TYR A 136 15.87 17.04 6.24
C TYR A 136 15.36 15.60 6.41
N THR A 137 15.59 14.74 5.41
CA THR A 137 15.29 13.31 5.53
C THR A 137 16.06 12.71 6.70
N ARG A 138 17.37 12.99 6.82
CA ARG A 138 18.19 12.46 7.93
C ARG A 138 17.77 13.03 9.28
N GLU A 139 17.44 14.31 9.36
CA GLU A 139 16.87 14.92 10.57
C GLU A 139 15.58 14.21 10.99
N TRP A 140 14.66 13.96 10.06
CA TRP A 140 13.42 13.24 10.35
C TRP A 140 13.69 11.80 10.81
N LEU A 141 14.62 11.10 10.15
CA LEU A 141 15.03 9.75 10.53
C LEU A 141 15.61 9.70 11.94
N ASP A 142 16.34 10.74 12.34
CA ASP A 142 16.95 10.83 13.67
C ASP A 142 15.92 10.86 14.79
N ILE A 143 14.74 11.43 14.51
CA ILE A 143 13.63 11.56 15.45
C ILE A 143 12.71 10.33 15.42
N ASN A 144 12.43 9.78 14.23
CA ASN A 144 11.31 8.85 14.03
C ASN A 144 11.70 7.39 13.78
N VAL A 145 13.00 7.10 13.60
CA VAL A 145 13.48 5.77 13.19
C VAL A 145 14.64 5.29 14.08
N LEU A 146 14.59 4.01 14.47
CA LEU A 146 15.65 3.37 15.24
C LEU A 146 16.99 3.46 14.51
N ARG A 147 18.08 3.76 15.24
CA ARG A 147 19.43 3.98 14.70
C ARG A 147 19.90 2.88 13.75
N ASN A 148 19.63 1.62 14.06
CA ASN A 148 20.04 0.47 13.26
C ASN A 148 19.27 0.32 11.93
N LYS A 149 18.12 0.99 11.77
CA LYS A 149 17.30 0.96 10.54
C LYS A 149 17.60 2.12 9.59
N LYS A 150 18.17 3.23 10.08
CA LYS A 150 18.37 4.48 9.31
C LYS A 150 19.13 4.27 8.00
N SER A 151 20.30 3.62 8.05
CA SER A 151 21.13 3.40 6.84
C SER A 151 20.42 2.54 5.80
N LYS A 152 19.68 1.52 6.25
CA LYS A 152 18.90 0.66 5.35
C LYS A 152 17.78 1.44 4.67
N LEU A 153 17.05 2.27 5.43
CA LEU A 153 15.99 3.11 4.89
C LEU A 153 16.55 4.15 3.91
N VAL A 154 17.64 4.85 4.23
CA VAL A 154 18.30 5.76 3.27
C VAL A 154 18.66 5.05 1.97
N LYS A 155 19.23 3.84 2.06
CA LYS A 155 19.54 3.03 0.87
C LYS A 155 18.28 2.66 0.09
N ALA A 156 17.19 2.30 0.77
CA ALA A 156 15.91 2.02 0.13
C ALA A 156 15.39 3.26 -0.60
N LEU A 157 15.37 4.44 0.04
CA LEU A 157 14.98 5.70 -0.60
C LEU A 157 15.79 5.96 -1.89
N GLN A 158 17.11 5.76 -1.84
CA GLN A 158 18.00 5.93 -2.99
C GLN A 158 17.74 4.91 -4.11
N ASN A 159 17.45 3.65 -3.77
CA ASN A 159 17.06 2.63 -4.76
C ASN A 159 15.78 3.01 -5.51
N HIS A 160 14.90 3.79 -4.85
CA HIS A 160 13.69 4.37 -5.44
C HIS A 160 13.90 5.79 -5.98
N GLY A 161 15.16 6.21 -6.18
CA GLY A 161 15.49 7.49 -6.82
C GLY A 161 15.49 8.71 -5.90
N GLY A 162 15.41 8.55 -4.57
CA GLY A 162 15.46 9.63 -3.59
C GLY A 162 16.89 9.98 -3.13
N PHE A 163 17.64 10.76 -3.92
CA PHE A 163 19.00 11.19 -3.58
C PHE A 163 19.07 12.60 -2.94
N CYS A 164 18.05 13.45 -3.14
CA CYS A 164 17.75 14.66 -2.36
C CYS A 164 16.40 14.57 -1.63
N ASP A 165 16.18 15.45 -0.67
CA ASP A 165 14.89 15.66 0.01
C ASP A 165 13.74 15.89 -0.99
N CYS A 166 14.01 16.60 -2.09
CA CYS A 166 13.06 16.83 -3.17
C CYS A 166 12.64 15.56 -3.92
N GLU A 167 13.60 14.70 -4.23
CA GLU A 167 13.40 13.45 -4.95
C GLU A 167 12.77 12.40 -4.04
N VAL A 168 13.01 12.45 -2.72
CA VAL A 168 12.27 11.60 -1.77
C VAL A 168 10.77 11.89 -1.88
N LEU A 169 10.36 13.17 -1.97
CA LEU A 169 8.96 13.51 -2.22
C LEU A 169 8.48 13.03 -3.60
N MET A 170 9.22 13.34 -4.67
CA MET A 170 8.75 13.12 -6.05
C MET A 170 8.82 11.65 -6.52
N ASN A 171 9.79 10.87 -6.04
CA ASN A 171 10.07 9.55 -6.59
C ASN A 171 9.64 8.42 -5.64
N VAL A 172 9.62 8.69 -4.32
CA VAL A 172 9.35 7.65 -3.30
C VAL A 172 7.99 7.83 -2.64
N ILE A 173 7.51 9.07 -2.51
CA ILE A 173 6.26 9.39 -1.83
C ILE A 173 5.11 9.66 -2.80
N ASP A 174 5.38 10.32 -3.94
CA ASP A 174 4.37 10.81 -4.90
C ASP A 174 3.41 9.71 -5.41
#